data_AF-A0A1L5L0Y9-F1
#
_entry.id   AF-A0A1L5L0Y9-F1
#
_cell.length_a   1.000
_cell.length_b   1.000
_cell.length_c   1.000
_cell.angle_alpha   90.00
_cell.angle_beta   90.00
_cell.angle_gamma   90.00
#
_symmetry.space_group_name_H-M   'P 1'
#
loop_
_entity.id
_entity.type
_entity.pdbx_description
1 polymer ?
#
loop_
_entity_poly.entity_id
_entity_poly.type
_entity_poly.pdbx_seq_one_letter_code
_entity_poly.pdbx_strand_id
1 'polypeptide(L)'
;MTTPLWKRVIVYILEGLLALVFISPLIWVVVCSFSPQPGSAQSKGWGVNNYLTLFGYQEGLPKYLFNSVVVTLVAVVFSVVVCTLAGYSFSRFDYPGRNLGFMVTLSILMVPYA
;
A
#
# COMPACT_ATOMS: atom_id res chain seq x y z
N MET A 1 -28.82 2.65 -22.35
CA MET A 1 -28.67 4.13 -22.28
C MET A 1 -27.23 4.49 -22.59
N THR A 2 -26.95 4.97 -23.81
CA THR A 2 -25.61 5.41 -24.21
C THR A 2 -25.37 6.80 -23.61
N THR A 3 -24.34 6.93 -22.77
CA THR A 3 -23.94 8.24 -22.25
C THR A 3 -23.51 9.15 -23.42
N PRO A 4 -23.97 10.43 -23.46
CA PRO A 4 -23.62 11.34 -24.53
C PRO A 4 -22.13 11.67 -24.51
N LEU A 5 -21.53 11.90 -25.69
CA LEU A 5 -20.08 12.04 -25.88
C LEU A 5 -19.44 13.12 -24.98
N TRP A 6 -20.10 14.27 -24.81
CA TRP A 6 -19.60 15.38 -23.99
C TRP A 6 -19.45 15.00 -22.50
N LYS A 7 -20.34 14.17 -21.96
CA LYS A 7 -20.23 13.68 -20.58
C LYS A 7 -19.02 12.76 -20.41
N ARG A 8 -18.72 11.93 -21.42
CA ARG A 8 -17.52 11.06 -21.40
C ARG A 8 -16.25 11.90 -21.42
N VAL A 9 -16.19 12.92 -22.27
CA VAL A 9 -15.05 13.85 -22.34
C VAL A 9 -14.82 14.54 -21.00
N ILE A 10 -15.89 15.04 -20.36
CA ILE A 10 -15.77 15.66 -19.03
C ILE A 10 -15.24 14.67 -17.99
N VAL A 11 -15.79 13.45 -17.95
CA VAL A 11 -15.34 12.42 -16.99
C VAL A 11 -13.86 12.10 -17.20
N TYR A 12 -13.40 11.88 -18.44
CA TYR A 12 -11.99 11.60 -18.69
C TYR A 12 -11.06 12.76 -18.34
N ILE A 13 -11.49 14.01 -18.59
CA ILE A 13 -10.71 15.18 -18.17
C ILE A 13 -10.61 15.24 -16.65
N LEU A 14 -11.72 15.03 -15.93
CA LEU A 14 -11.74 15.04 -14.47
C LEU A 14 -10.91 13.89 -13.87
N GLU A 15 -11.03 12.68 -14.41
CA GLU A 15 -10.21 11.52 -14.01
C GLU A 15 -8.72 11.76 -14.28
N GLY A 16 -8.39 12.34 -15.44
CA GLY A 16 -7.02 12.69 -15.79
C GLY A 16 -6.42 13.73 -14.84
N LEU A 17 -7.17 14.79 -14.53
CA LEU A 17 -6.75 15.80 -13.55
C LEU A 17 -6.57 15.20 -12.15
N LEU A 18 -7.49 14.35 -11.72
CA LEU A 18 -7.40 13.66 -10.44
C LEU A 18 -6.17 12.76 -10.38
N ALA A 19 -5.93 11.97 -11.43
CA ALA A 19 -4.76 11.12 -11.54
C ALA A 19 -3.45 11.93 -11.46
N LEU A 20 -3.37 13.09 -12.11
CA LEU A 20 -2.22 13.98 -12.02
C LEU A 20 -1.98 14.46 -10.58
N VAL A 21 -3.04 14.81 -9.85
CA VAL A 21 -2.93 15.21 -8.43
C VAL A 21 -2.35 14.06 -7.59
N PHE A 22 -2.85 12.83 -7.75
CA PHE A 22 -2.36 11.66 -6.99
C PHE A 22 -0.96 11.20 -7.39
N ILE A 23 -0.58 11.35 -8.66
CA ILE A 23 0.76 10.99 -9.16
C ILE A 23 1.80 12.05 -8.79
N SER A 24 1.42 13.32 -8.63
CA SER A 24 2.36 14.40 -8.34
C SER A 24 3.30 14.15 -7.14
N PRO A 25 2.85 13.65 -5.96
CA PRO A 25 3.78 13.33 -4.87
C PRO A 25 4.71 12.16 -5.20
N LEU A 26 4.27 11.18 -6.01
CA LEU A 26 5.14 10.07 -6.41
C LEU A 26 6.26 10.55 -7.34
N ILE A 27 5.93 11.44 -8.29
CA ILE A 27 6.94 12.08 -9.14
C ILE A 27 7.93 12.85 -8.27
N TRP A 28 7.44 13.59 -7.27
CA TRP A 28 8.29 14.35 -6.37
C TRP A 28 9.25 13.45 -5.58
N VAL A 29 8.78 12.32 -5.05
CA VAL A 29 9.65 11.35 -4.33
C VAL A 29 10.74 10.80 -5.25
N VAL A 30 10.42 10.50 -6.51
CA VAL A 30 11.42 10.06 -7.49
C VAL A 30 12.42 11.17 -7.79
N VAL A 31 11.99 12.42 -7.95
CA VAL A 31 12.91 13.55 -8.13
C VAL A 31 13.84 13.71 -6.92
N CYS A 32 13.30 13.62 -5.71
CA CYS A 32 14.08 13.70 -4.47
C CYS A 32 15.07 12.55 -4.32
N SER A 33 14.80 11.35 -4.86
CA SER A 33 15.70 10.21 -4.72
C SER A 33 17.00 10.36 -5.53
N PHE A 34 16.97 11.12 -6.63
CA PHE A 34 18.15 11.39 -7.49
C PHE A 34 18.78 12.78 -7.29
N SER A 35 18.09 13.71 -6.62
CA SER A 35 18.56 15.08 -6.41
C SER A 35 19.17 15.29 -5.01
N PRO A 36 19.95 16.36 -4.80
CA PRO A 36 20.47 16.68 -3.49
C PRO A 36 19.37 17.13 -2.53
N GLN A 37 19.26 16.42 -1.41
CA GLN A 37 18.36 16.74 -0.30
C GLN A 37 19.15 16.90 1.01
N PRO A 38 18.67 17.73 1.97
CA PRO A 38 19.30 17.82 3.28
C PRO A 38 19.44 16.44 3.94
N GLY A 39 20.67 16.07 4.31
CA GLY A 39 20.96 14.77 4.94
C GLY A 39 21.05 13.57 3.97
N SER A 40 20.93 13.78 2.66
CA SER A 40 21.10 12.73 1.65
C SER A 40 22.57 12.52 1.25
N ALA A 41 22.90 11.34 0.72
CA ALA A 41 24.25 11.03 0.22
C ALA A 41 24.54 11.70 -1.14
N GLN A 42 23.51 12.08 -1.89
CA GLN A 42 23.62 12.87 -3.11
C GLN A 42 23.82 14.34 -2.75
N SER A 43 25.04 14.85 -2.81
CA SER A 43 25.34 16.23 -2.39
C SER A 43 25.44 17.24 -3.54
N LYS A 44 25.70 16.79 -4.77
CA LYS A 44 25.88 17.66 -5.95
C LYS A 44 25.26 17.05 -7.20
N GLY A 45 24.47 17.84 -7.92
CA GLY A 45 23.85 17.43 -9.19
C GLY A 45 22.93 16.23 -9.04
N TRP A 46 22.49 15.69 -10.17
CA TRP A 46 21.66 14.49 -10.21
C TRP A 46 22.54 13.24 -10.24
N GLY A 47 22.15 12.21 -9.49
CA GLY A 47 22.94 10.99 -9.42
C GLY A 47 22.31 9.89 -8.59
N VAL A 48 23.03 8.79 -8.45
CA VAL A 48 22.56 7.56 -7.78
C VAL A 48 23.25 7.31 -6.44
N ASN A 49 23.97 8.30 -5.89
CA ASN A 49 24.75 8.10 -4.67
C ASN A 49 23.88 7.68 -3.48
N ASN A 50 22.64 8.20 -3.40
CA ASN A 50 21.66 7.75 -2.42
C ASN A 50 21.45 6.23 -2.45
N TYR A 51 21.29 5.65 -3.65
CA TYR A 51 21.10 4.20 -3.82
C TYR A 51 22.38 3.42 -3.50
N LEU A 52 23.55 3.89 -3.93
CA LEU A 52 24.82 3.23 -3.65
C LEU A 52 25.09 3.16 -2.13
N THR A 53 24.83 4.26 -1.42
CA THR A 53 24.94 4.28 0.04
C THR A 53 23.92 3.34 0.70
N LEU A 54 22.68 3.26 0.20
CA LEU A 54 21.65 2.35 0.70
C LEU A 54 22.05 0.87 0.67
N PHE A 55 22.82 0.44 -0.33
CA PHE A 55 23.29 -0.95 -0.41
C PHE A 55 24.26 -1.34 0.72
N GLY A 56 25.07 -0.39 1.19
CA GLY A 56 26.03 -0.59 2.28
C GLY A 56 25.60 0.00 3.64
N TYR A 57 24.40 0.59 3.71
CA TYR A 57 23.91 1.22 4.93
C TYR A 57 23.36 0.16 5.90
N GLN A 58 23.96 0.09 7.10
CA GLN A 58 23.63 -0.91 8.13
C GLN A 58 23.70 -2.35 7.57
N GLU A 59 22.60 -3.08 7.62
CA GLU A 59 22.50 -4.46 7.13
C GLU A 59 22.29 -4.55 5.60
N GLY A 60 22.18 -3.39 4.93
CA GLY A 60 22.04 -3.26 3.49
C GLY A 60 20.60 -3.41 2.99
N LEU A 61 20.28 -2.65 1.95
CA LEU A 61 18.98 -2.68 1.26
C LEU A 61 18.47 -4.10 0.92
N PRO A 62 19.31 -5.06 0.44
CA PRO A 62 18.82 -6.40 0.11
C PRO A 62 18.24 -7.16 1.31
N LYS A 63 18.85 -7.04 2.49
CA LYS A 63 18.37 -7.72 3.70
C LYS A 63 17.04 -7.13 4.18
N TYR A 64 16.91 -5.80 4.17
CA TYR A 64 15.66 -5.14 4.52
C TYR A 64 14.54 -5.52 3.55
N LEU A 65 14.80 -5.49 2.24
CA LEU A 65 13.82 -5.91 1.24
C LEU A 65 13.41 -7.37 1.40
N PHE A 66 14.38 -8.27 1.62
CA PHE A 66 14.09 -9.69 1.84
C PHE A 66 13.23 -9.91 3.09
N ASN A 67 13.59 -9.28 4.21
CA ASN A 67 12.81 -9.38 5.45
C ASN A 67 11.38 -8.87 5.26
N SER A 68 11.19 -7.72 4.61
CA SER A 68 9.86 -7.18 4.33
C SER A 68 9.05 -8.11 3.43
N VAL A 69 9.65 -8.63 2.35
CA VAL A 69 8.97 -9.57 1.44
C VAL A 69 8.54 -10.83 2.19
N VAL A 70 9.43 -11.44 2.98
CA VAL A 70 9.13 -12.67 3.74
C VAL A 70 8.03 -12.41 4.76
N VAL A 71 8.15 -11.36 5.57
CA VAL A 71 7.16 -11.04 6.61
C VAL A 71 5.80 -10.73 5.98
N THR A 72 5.75 -9.91 4.94
CA THR A 72 4.50 -9.59 4.23
C THR A 72 3.88 -10.83 3.59
N LEU A 73 4.68 -11.68 2.94
CA LEU A 73 4.16 -12.87 2.28
C LEU A 73 3.56 -13.86 3.29
N VAL A 74 4.26 -14.12 4.39
CA VAL A 74 3.75 -14.99 5.47
C VAL A 74 2.46 -14.41 6.07
N ALA A 75 2.45 -13.11 6.37
CA ALA A 75 1.28 -12.44 6.91
C ALA A 75 0.08 -12.52 5.94
N VAL A 76 0.27 -12.21 4.66
CA VAL A 76 -0.79 -12.24 3.65
C VAL A 76 -1.34 -13.65 3.46
N VAL A 77 -0.49 -14.67 3.33
CA VAL A 77 -0.93 -16.06 3.15
C VAL A 77 -1.74 -16.51 4.37
N PHE A 78 -1.23 -16.26 5.57
CA PHE A 78 -1.93 -16.64 6.80
C PHE A 78 -3.27 -15.90 6.94
N SER A 79 -3.28 -14.57 6.72
CA SER A 79 -4.49 -13.77 6.76
C SER A 79 -5.52 -14.22 5.74
N VAL A 80 -5.13 -14.49 4.48
CA VAL A 80 -6.06 -14.97 3.46
C VAL A 80 -6.68 -16.30 3.86
N VAL A 81 -5.87 -17.26 4.32
CA VAL A 81 -6.37 -18.58 4.75
C VAL A 81 -7.34 -18.45 5.92
N VAL A 82 -6.98 -17.71 6.97
CA VAL A 82 -7.82 -17.54 8.16
C VAL A 82 -9.09 -16.76 7.84
N CYS A 83 -8.98 -15.63 7.12
CA CYS A 83 -10.12 -14.79 6.77
C CYS A 83 -11.09 -15.49 5.81
N THR A 84 -10.60 -16.27 4.85
CA THR A 84 -11.49 -17.03 3.95
C THR A 84 -12.23 -18.14 4.70
N LEU A 85 -11.57 -18.89 5.58
CA LEU A 85 -12.22 -19.91 6.42
C LEU A 85 -13.23 -19.29 7.39
N ALA A 86 -12.87 -18.20 8.06
CA ALA A 86 -13.77 -17.48 8.97
C ALA A 86 -14.97 -16.88 8.23
N GLY A 87 -14.72 -16.22 7.10
CA GLY A 87 -15.78 -15.66 6.25
C GLY A 87 -16.71 -16.74 5.69
N TYR A 88 -16.17 -17.89 5.28
CA TYR A 88 -16.98 -19.03 4.85
C TYR A 88 -17.84 -19.55 6.00
N SER A 89 -17.27 -19.71 7.20
CA SER A 89 -18.02 -20.12 8.40
C SER A 89 -19.19 -19.19 8.71
N PHE A 90 -18.94 -17.89 8.75
CA PHE A 90 -19.96 -16.88 9.02
C PHE A 90 -21.01 -16.75 7.91
N SER A 91 -20.71 -17.12 6.67
CA SER A 91 -21.64 -16.98 5.55
C SER A 91 -22.51 -18.21 5.31
N ARG A 92 -22.00 -19.42 5.58
CA ARG A 92 -22.65 -20.68 5.15
C ARG A 92 -23.25 -21.50 6.28
N PHE A 93 -22.78 -21.38 7.51
CA PHE A 93 -23.26 -22.20 8.63
C PHE A 93 -24.03 -21.37 9.66
N ASP A 94 -25.09 -21.96 10.22
CA ASP A 94 -25.83 -21.42 11.35
C ASP A 94 -25.51 -22.24 12.61
N TYR A 95 -24.84 -21.61 13.58
CA TYR A 95 -24.41 -22.24 14.83
C TYR A 95 -24.59 -21.27 16.01
N PRO A 96 -24.83 -21.79 17.23
CA PRO A 96 -25.00 -20.95 18.41
C PRO A 96 -23.70 -20.18 18.70
N GLY A 97 -23.79 -18.85 18.84
CA GLY A 97 -22.64 -17.96 19.08
C GLY A 97 -22.06 -17.26 17.84
N ARG A 98 -22.56 -17.53 16.63
CA ARG A 98 -22.15 -16.87 15.37
C ARG A 98 -22.17 -15.34 15.45
N ASN A 99 -23.23 -14.76 16.00
CA ASN A 99 -23.38 -13.30 16.12
C ASN A 99 -22.34 -12.69 17.07
N LEU A 100 -21.97 -13.38 18.14
CA LEU A 100 -20.95 -12.90 19.08
C LEU A 100 -19.57 -12.88 18.42
N GLY A 101 -19.19 -13.95 17.69
CA GLY A 101 -17.93 -13.98 16.94
C GLY A 101 -17.85 -12.89 15.85
N PHE A 102 -18.98 -12.63 15.17
CA PHE A 102 -19.08 -11.56 14.19
C PHE A 102 -18.91 -10.18 14.84
N MET A 103 -19.61 -9.92 15.95
CA MET A 103 -19.49 -8.66 16.70
C MET A 103 -18.08 -8.43 17.23
N VAL A 104 -17.41 -9.46 17.78
CA VAL A 104 -16.03 -9.35 18.26
C VAL A 104 -15.08 -8.98 17.12
N THR A 105 -15.24 -9.61 15.95
CA THR A 105 -14.43 -9.29 14.76
C THR A 105 -14.60 -7.82 14.35
N LEU A 106 -15.84 -7.33 14.30
CA LEU A 106 -16.12 -5.92 13.99
C LEU A 106 -15.56 -4.97 15.06
N SER A 107 -15.68 -5.32 16.34
CA SER A 107 -15.15 -4.52 17.44
C SER A 107 -13.62 -4.36 17.34
N ILE A 108 -12.90 -5.42 16.98
CA ILE A 108 -11.43 -5.37 16.82
C ILE A 108 -11.04 -4.42 15.67
N LEU A 109 -11.81 -4.38 14.58
CA LEU A 109 -11.56 -3.44 13.47
C LEU A 109 -11.79 -1.98 13.86
N MET A 110 -12.59 -1.72 14.89
CA MET A 110 -12.88 -0.38 15.39
C MET A 110 -11.88 0.12 16.43
N VAL A 111 -11.06 -0.75 17.01
CA VAL A 111 -10.00 -0.32 17.94
C VAL A 111 -8.89 0.33 17.12
N PRO A 112 -8.64 1.64 17.27
CA PRO A 112 -7.55 2.29 16.56
C PRO A 112 -6.23 1.73 17.12
N TYR A 113 -5.40 1.17 16.26
CA TYR A 113 -4.01 0.90 16.61
C TYR A 113 -3.27 2.25 16.58
N ALA A 114 -2.75 2.67 17.72
CA ALA A 114 -1.92 3.87 17.85
C ALA A 114 -0.47 3.57 17.45
#